data_AF-A0A9P0KCE1-F1
#
_entry.id   AF-A0A9P0KCE1-F1
#
_cell.length_a   1.000
_cell.length_b   1.000
_cell.length_c   1.000
_cell.angle_alpha   90.00
_cell.angle_beta   90.00
_cell.angle_gamma   90.00
#
_symmetry.space_group_name_H-M   'P 1'
#
loop_
_entity.id
_entity.type
_entity.pdbx_description
1 polymer ?
#
loop_
_entity_poly.entity_id
_entity_poly.type
_entity_poly.pdbx_seq_one_letter_code
_entity_poly.pdbx_strand_id
1 'polypeptide(L)'
;MLVEGKSSGVTKKCTSKSNMCNEGEHISIIPKTVSFNETKNKIHIMYAWQYAYREARRSNGEMADRCRFQRRVQLVEEVLKKYLTVDYRQTVFTERFKV
;
A
#
# COMPACT_ATOMS: atom_id res chain seq x y z
N MET A 1 21.52 -31.99 -34.28
CA MET A 1 22.42 -31.81 -33.11
C MET A 1 21.67 -32.29 -31.88
N LEU A 2 22.19 -33.33 -31.22
CA LEU A 2 21.82 -33.71 -29.85
C LEU A 2 22.20 -32.59 -28.88
N VAL A 3 21.51 -32.46 -27.74
CA VAL A 3 21.94 -32.96 -26.42
C VAL A 3 20.82 -32.66 -25.41
N GLU A 4 20.13 -33.68 -24.90
CA GLU A 4 19.38 -33.56 -23.64
C GLU A 4 20.30 -33.97 -22.48
N GLY A 5 20.55 -33.03 -21.57
CA GLY A 5 21.39 -33.22 -20.39
C GLY A 5 20.60 -33.87 -19.25
N LYS A 6 21.03 -35.08 -18.86
CA LYS A 6 20.63 -35.72 -17.59
C LYS A 6 21.27 -34.96 -16.43
N SER A 7 20.49 -34.71 -15.36
CA SER A 7 21.05 -34.36 -14.05
C SER A 7 20.30 -35.14 -12.97
N SER A 8 20.97 -36.20 -12.51
CA SER A 8 20.64 -36.95 -11.30
C SER A 8 21.06 -36.13 -10.08
N GLY A 9 20.16 -35.95 -9.11
CA GLY A 9 20.46 -35.27 -7.86
C GLY A 9 19.70 -35.90 -6.70
N VAL A 10 20.34 -36.87 -6.04
CA VAL A 10 19.88 -37.45 -4.77
C VAL A 10 20.47 -36.62 -3.63
N THR A 11 19.65 -36.07 -2.74
CA THR A 11 20.10 -35.43 -1.50
C THR A 11 19.37 -36.00 -0.29
N LYS A 12 20.15 -36.55 0.65
CA LYS A 12 19.73 -37.10 1.95
C LYS A 12 19.65 -35.97 3.00
N LYS A 13 18.65 -35.98 3.87
CA LYS A 13 18.53 -35.05 5.01
C LYS A 13 18.66 -35.75 6.36
N CYS A 14 19.13 -34.95 7.33
CA CYS A 14 19.74 -35.30 8.60
C CYS A 14 18.86 -35.95 9.68
N THR A 15 19.62 -36.52 10.62
CA THR A 15 19.35 -37.26 11.86
C THR A 15 18.56 -36.54 12.95
N SER A 16 17.67 -37.27 13.64
CA SER A 16 17.75 -37.48 15.10
C SER A 16 16.81 -38.58 15.64
N LYS A 17 17.44 -39.61 16.22
CA LYS A 17 17.00 -40.60 17.23
C LYS A 17 15.84 -41.56 16.93
N SER A 18 16.22 -42.79 16.56
CA SER A 18 15.47 -44.03 16.81
C SER A 18 16.35 -44.99 17.63
N ASN A 19 15.82 -45.56 18.71
CA ASN A 19 16.25 -46.90 19.13
C ASN A 19 15.54 -47.90 18.21
N MET A 20 16.32 -48.82 17.62
CA MET A 20 15.94 -49.82 16.61
C MET A 20 15.04 -50.93 17.21
N CYS A 21 14.19 -51.64 16.46
CA CYS A 21 14.58 -52.75 15.57
C CYS A 21 13.55 -53.00 14.45
N ASN A 22 14.00 -52.94 13.20
CA ASN A 22 13.87 -53.95 12.13
C ASN A 22 14.35 -53.34 10.81
N GLU A 23 15.36 -53.95 10.18
CA GLU A 23 15.99 -53.50 8.94
C GLU A 23 15.10 -53.80 7.73
N GLY A 24 14.27 -52.83 7.36
CA GLY A 24 13.66 -52.70 6.05
C GLY A 24 13.65 -51.21 5.71
N GLU A 25 14.17 -50.83 4.55
CA GLU A 25 14.39 -49.43 4.17
C GLU A 25 13.10 -48.60 4.19
N HIS A 26 12.88 -47.89 5.30
CA HIS A 26 11.75 -46.99 5.46
C HIS A 26 12.02 -45.69 4.70
N ILE A 27 11.59 -45.61 3.44
CA ILE A 27 11.55 -44.37 2.67
C ILE A 27 10.59 -43.42 3.38
N SER A 28 11.14 -42.48 4.15
CA SER A 28 10.35 -41.40 4.74
C SER A 28 9.87 -40.48 3.62
N ILE A 29 8.68 -40.74 3.11
CA ILE A 29 7.99 -39.83 2.18
C ILE A 29 7.54 -38.63 3.01
N ILE A 30 8.38 -37.61 3.10
CA ILE A 30 7.99 -36.35 3.75
C ILE A 30 6.86 -35.75 2.90
N PRO A 31 5.65 -35.58 3.45
CA PRO A 31 4.54 -34.99 2.71
C PRO A 31 4.90 -33.55 2.34
N LYS A 32 4.86 -33.23 1.05
CA LYS A 32 5.10 -31.87 0.58
C LYS A 32 3.94 -30.98 1.02
N THR A 33 4.23 -29.95 1.78
CA THR A 33 3.27 -28.91 2.15
C THR A 33 3.43 -27.72 1.22
N VAL A 34 2.33 -27.02 0.94
CA VAL A 34 2.36 -25.77 0.17
C VAL A 34 3.03 -24.70 1.02
N SER A 35 4.06 -24.06 0.48
CA SER A 35 4.66 -22.86 1.06
C SER A 35 4.53 -21.69 0.08
N PHE A 36 4.39 -20.49 0.63
CA PHE A 36 4.38 -19.26 -0.14
C PHE A 36 5.80 -18.68 -0.16
N ASN A 37 6.24 -18.23 -1.32
CA ASN A 37 7.53 -17.57 -1.47
C ASN A 37 7.35 -16.06 -1.22
N GLU A 38 7.68 -15.59 -0.02
CA GLU A 38 7.51 -14.19 0.38
C GLU A 38 8.45 -13.23 -0.37
N THR A 39 9.57 -13.72 -0.91
CA THR A 39 10.64 -12.88 -1.48
C THR A 39 10.51 -12.70 -3.01
N LYS A 40 9.76 -13.55 -3.71
CA LYS A 40 9.73 -13.60 -5.19
C LYS A 40 8.48 -12.97 -5.81
N ASN A 41 7.98 -11.88 -5.25
CA ASN A 41 6.88 -11.14 -5.86
C ASN A 41 7.40 -10.27 -7.00
N LYS A 42 7.06 -10.63 -8.24
CA LYS A 42 7.38 -9.85 -9.43
C LYS A 42 6.23 -8.89 -9.74
N ILE A 43 6.45 -7.60 -9.49
CA ILE A 43 5.47 -6.56 -9.78
C ILE A 43 5.56 -6.20 -11.26
N HIS A 44 4.44 -6.35 -11.97
CA HIS A 44 4.28 -5.91 -13.36
C HIS A 44 3.40 -4.66 -13.39
N ILE A 45 3.99 -3.51 -13.71
CA ILE A 45 3.26 -2.24 -13.80
C ILE A 45 2.65 -2.12 -15.21
N MET A 46 1.32 -1.97 -15.28
CA MET A 46 0.59 -1.78 -16.53
C MET A 46 0.17 -0.31 -16.69
N TYR A 47 0.97 0.47 -17.42
CA TYR A 47 0.75 1.91 -17.59
C TYR A 47 -0.56 2.26 -18.34
N ALA A 48 -0.95 1.47 -19.34
CA ALA A 48 -2.16 1.71 -20.13
C ALA A 48 -3.45 1.58 -19.29
N TRP A 49 -3.47 0.64 -18.35
CA TRP A 49 -4.60 0.44 -17.44
C TRP A 49 -4.67 1.53 -16.38
N GLN A 50 -3.55 2.06 -15.90
CA GLN A 50 -3.57 3.21 -14.99
C GLN A 50 -4.19 4.45 -15.64
N TYR A 51 -3.91 4.69 -16.92
CA TYR A 51 -4.53 5.81 -17.65
C TYR A 51 -6.05 5.61 -17.82
N ALA A 52 -6.47 4.46 -18.36
CA ALA A 52 -7.89 4.15 -18.56
C ALA A 52 -8.68 4.16 -17.24
N TYR A 53 -8.08 3.65 -16.17
CA TYR A 53 -8.68 3.63 -14.83
C TYR A 53 -8.79 5.04 -14.22
N ARG A 54 -7.77 5.90 -14.42
CA ARG A 54 -7.83 7.32 -14.00
C ARG A 54 -8.92 8.07 -14.73
N GLU A 55 -9.05 7.88 -16.04
CA GLU A 55 -10.08 8.54 -16.84
C GLU A 55 -11.49 8.03 -16.51
N ALA A 56 -11.67 6.72 -16.28
CA ALA A 56 -12.96 6.15 -15.86
C ALA A 56 -13.39 6.62 -14.45
N ARG A 57 -12.43 6.92 -13.56
CA ARG A 57 -12.69 7.47 -12.23
C ARG A 57 -12.67 8.99 -12.18
N ARG A 58 -12.37 9.66 -13.30
CA ARG A 58 -12.47 11.11 -13.44
C ARG A 58 -13.95 11.47 -13.47
N SER A 59 -14.57 11.49 -12.30
CA SER A 59 -15.96 11.89 -12.19
C SER A 59 -16.06 13.40 -12.42
N ASN A 60 -17.02 13.84 -13.23
CA ASN A 60 -17.31 15.27 -13.42
C ASN A 60 -17.65 15.99 -12.09
N GLY A 61 -17.96 15.23 -11.03
CA GLY A 61 -18.25 15.74 -9.70
C GLY A 61 -17.04 16.37 -8.98
N GLU A 62 -15.82 15.87 -9.19
CA GLU A 62 -14.64 16.40 -8.47
C GLU A 62 -14.36 17.87 -8.83
N MET A 63 -14.52 18.23 -10.11
CA MET A 63 -14.36 19.61 -10.56
C MET A 63 -15.50 20.49 -10.05
N ALA A 64 -16.73 19.98 -10.04
CA ALA A 64 -17.89 20.69 -9.50
C ALA A 64 -17.74 20.96 -7.99
N ASP A 65 -17.22 20.00 -7.22
CA ASP A 65 -16.99 20.14 -5.79
C ASP A 65 -15.85 21.12 -5.48
N ARG A 66 -14.80 21.14 -6.30
CA ARG A 66 -13.75 22.18 -6.20
C ARG A 66 -14.32 23.58 -6.41
N CYS A 67 -15.15 23.77 -7.44
CA CYS A 67 -15.81 25.06 -7.69
C CYS A 67 -16.74 25.46 -6.54
N ARG A 68 -17.52 24.52 -6.00
CA ARG A 68 -18.39 24.76 -4.84
C ARG A 68 -17.60 25.11 -3.58
N PHE A 69 -16.49 24.42 -3.34
CA PHE A 69 -15.60 24.70 -2.22
C PHE A 69 -14.98 26.08 -2.35
N GLN A 70 -14.46 26.43 -3.53
CA GLN A 70 -13.92 27.75 -3.80
C GLN A 70 -14.96 28.85 -3.57
N ARG A 71 -16.20 28.65 -4.04
CA ARG A 71 -17.29 29.59 -3.80
C ARG A 71 -17.59 29.75 -2.31
N ARG A 72 -17.60 28.65 -1.54
CA ARG A 72 -17.76 28.71 -0.08
C ARG A 72 -16.65 29.51 0.59
N VAL A 73 -15.39 29.30 0.17
CA VAL A 73 -14.25 30.05 0.70
C VAL A 73 -14.43 31.54 0.44
N GLN A 74 -14.78 31.94 -0.79
CA GLN A 74 -14.99 33.35 -1.16
C GLN A 74 -16.10 34.01 -0.32
N LEU A 75 -17.25 33.35 -0.18
CA LEU A 75 -18.37 33.88 0.62
C LEU A 75 -18.00 34.05 2.10
N VAL A 76 -17.25 33.10 2.65
CA VAL A 76 -16.80 33.15 4.05
C VAL A 76 -15.72 34.21 4.23
N GLU A 77 -14.82 34.37 3.25
CA GLU A 77 -13.76 35.37 3.28
C GLU A 77 -14.34 36.79 3.36
N GLU A 78 -15.36 37.13 2.58
CA GLU A 78 -16.01 38.45 2.62
C GLU A 78 -16.51 38.81 4.03
N VAL A 79 -17.09 37.84 4.74
CA VAL A 79 -17.60 38.04 6.10
C VAL A 79 -16.46 38.13 7.12
N LEU A 80 -15.44 37.28 6.98
CA LEU A 80 -14.33 37.21 7.93
C LEU A 80 -13.33 38.37 7.77
N LYS A 81 -13.17 38.92 6.57
CA LYS A 81 -12.15 39.92 6.25
C LYS A 81 -12.15 41.11 7.19
N LYS A 82 -13.34 41.60 7.56
CA LYS A 82 -13.50 42.73 8.51
C LYS A 82 -12.98 42.42 9.91
N TYR A 83 -13.02 41.17 10.35
CA TYR A 83 -12.54 40.72 11.66
C TYR A 83 -11.07 40.29 11.62
N LEU A 84 -10.57 39.94 10.43
CA LEU A 84 -9.18 39.54 10.25
C LEU A 84 -8.23 40.74 10.09
N THR A 85 -8.76 41.97 10.02
CA THR A 85 -7.94 43.20 9.96
C THR A 85 -7.07 43.37 11.21
N VAL A 86 -5.88 43.93 11.02
CA VAL A 86 -4.92 44.17 12.10
C VAL A 86 -5.53 45.10 13.15
N ASP A 87 -6.22 46.15 12.72
CA ASP A 87 -6.83 47.14 13.62
C ASP A 87 -7.95 46.53 14.49
N TYR A 88 -8.82 45.70 13.90
CA TYR A 88 -9.85 45.01 14.66
C TYR A 88 -9.25 44.03 15.68
N ARG A 89 -8.19 43.31 15.30
CA ARG A 89 -7.50 42.40 16.23
C ARG A 89 -6.81 43.17 17.37
N GLN A 90 -6.19 44.30 17.06
CA GLN A 90 -5.51 45.13 18.04
C GLN A 90 -6.50 45.72 19.05
N THR A 91 -7.63 46.23 18.58
CA THR A 91 -8.71 46.76 19.44
C THR A 91 -9.26 45.68 20.38
N VAL A 92 -9.59 44.49 19.85
CA VAL A 92 -10.05 43.35 20.66
C VAL A 92 -9.00 42.92 21.68
N PHE A 93 -7.72 42.88 21.29
CA PHE A 93 -6.63 42.53 22.20
C PHE A 93 -6.50 43.55 23.34
N THR A 94 -6.43 44.84 23.02
CA THR A 94 -6.36 45.90 24.01
C THR A 94 -7.59 45.86 24.92
N GLU A 95 -8.80 45.70 24.39
CA GLU A 95 -10.02 45.62 25.19
C GLU A 95 -10.02 44.43 26.18
N ARG A 96 -9.57 43.26 25.73
CA ARG A 96 -9.52 42.06 26.58
C ARG A 96 -8.42 42.08 27.64
N PHE A 97 -7.30 42.74 27.36
CA PHE A 97 -6.11 42.71 28.20
C PHE A 97 -5.73 44.10 28.76
N LYS A 98 -6.70 45.01 28.87
CA LYS A 98 -6.54 46.24 29.67
C LYS A 98 -6.28 45.84 31.13
N VAL A 99 -5.03 46.02 31.57
CA VAL A 99 -4.60 46.01 32.97
C VAL A 99 -4.53 47.45 33.45
#